data_AF-A0A4Z2DPP5-F1
#
_entry.id   AF-A0A4Z2DPP5-F1
#
_cell.length_a   1.000
_cell.length_b   1.000
_cell.length_c   1.000
_cell.angle_alpha   90.00
_cell.angle_beta   90.00
_cell.angle_gamma   90.00
#
_symmetry.space_group_name_H-M   'P 1'
#
loop_
_entity.id
_entity.type
_entity.pdbx_description
1 polymer ?
#
loop_
_entity_poly.entity_id
_entity_poly.type
_entity_poly.pdbx_seq_one_letter_code
_entity_poly.pdbx_strand_id
1 'polypeptide(L)'
;KQSLVSKKPASICAKNVVKKPVDKKPVVNKVAPFIIFQDPVEIYCQHCGSLRSKSSADHISKSLKEYKEIATQVEDVDLSALLCSEHPPEKYWETIAEQRRVALKETLDENMELCSLVEKLNLEIERLSAIASHADNFASVYYETVRMQEANSNQATRSQDSSCELNRIQST
;
A
#
# COMPACT_ATOMS: atom_id res chain seq x y z
N LYS A 1 -51.81 44.83 1.41
CA LYS A 1 -51.17 45.69 0.38
C LYS A 1 -50.00 44.89 -0.16
N GLN A 2 -50.21 44.15 -1.26
CA GLN A 2 -49.67 44.43 -2.61
C GLN A 2 -48.13 44.35 -2.62
N SER A 3 -47.44 43.58 -3.46
CA SER A 3 -47.75 43.20 -4.84
C SER A 3 -47.02 41.92 -5.27
N LEU A 4 -47.76 41.03 -5.93
CA LEU A 4 -47.23 40.04 -6.86
C LEU A 4 -46.59 40.75 -8.06
N VAL A 5 -45.36 40.37 -8.42
CA VAL A 5 -44.73 40.77 -9.68
C VAL A 5 -44.97 39.68 -10.70
N SER A 6 -45.93 39.93 -11.58
CA SER A 6 -46.27 39.14 -12.75
C SER A 6 -45.31 39.46 -13.90
N LYS A 7 -44.58 38.45 -14.40
CA LYS A 7 -43.87 38.54 -15.68
C LYS A 7 -44.65 37.75 -16.72
N LYS A 8 -45.23 38.48 -17.68
CA LYS A 8 -45.91 37.94 -18.87
C LYS A 8 -44.91 37.27 -19.82
N PRO A 9 -45.26 36.16 -20.48
CA PRO A 9 -44.45 35.58 -21.55
C PRO A 9 -44.62 36.35 -22.86
N ALA A 10 -43.50 36.63 -23.53
CA ALA A 10 -43.49 37.19 -24.87
C ALA A 10 -43.89 36.11 -25.90
N SER A 11 -44.94 36.41 -26.64
CA SER A 11 -45.38 35.69 -27.84
C SER A 11 -44.46 36.04 -29.01
N ILE A 12 -43.90 35.03 -29.68
CA ILE A 12 -43.35 35.19 -31.03
C ILE A 12 -43.90 34.07 -31.92
N CYS A 13 -44.41 34.53 -33.04
CA CYS A 13 -45.20 33.87 -34.06
C CYS A 13 -44.44 32.82 -34.86
N ALA A 14 -45.18 31.79 -35.26
CA ALA A 14 -44.78 30.67 -36.09
C ALA A 14 -44.23 31.08 -37.47
N LYS A 15 -43.22 30.33 -37.93
CA LYS A 15 -42.95 30.14 -39.36
C LYS A 15 -42.91 28.65 -39.66
N ASN A 16 -43.95 28.18 -40.34
CA ASN A 16 -43.99 26.87 -40.98
C ASN A 16 -42.99 26.84 -42.14
N VAL A 17 -42.08 25.86 -42.13
CA VAL A 17 -41.38 25.41 -43.34
C VAL A 17 -41.49 23.89 -43.39
N VAL A 18 -42.44 23.41 -44.17
CA VAL A 18 -42.50 22.02 -44.64
C VAL A 18 -41.67 21.93 -45.91
N LYS A 19 -40.68 21.03 -45.97
CA LYS A 19 -40.43 20.11 -47.11
C LYS A 19 -39.28 19.10 -46.84
N LYS A 20 -39.74 17.85 -46.69
CA LYS A 20 -39.25 16.55 -47.21
C LYS A 20 -38.01 15.85 -46.60
N PRO A 21 -38.06 14.50 -46.48
CA PRO A 21 -37.06 13.70 -45.79
C PRO A 21 -35.90 13.35 -46.71
N VAL A 22 -34.68 13.34 -46.16
CA VAL A 22 -33.51 12.76 -46.82
C VAL A 22 -32.94 11.71 -45.87
N ASP A 23 -33.30 10.45 -46.16
CA ASP A 23 -32.68 9.28 -45.58
C ASP A 23 -31.20 9.25 -45.95
N LYS A 24 -30.33 9.51 -44.98
CA LYS A 24 -28.92 9.09 -45.02
C LYS A 24 -28.54 8.52 -43.67
N LYS A 25 -28.63 7.19 -43.56
CA LYS A 25 -28.03 6.42 -42.47
C LYS A 25 -26.54 6.80 -42.38
N PRO A 26 -26.01 7.18 -41.20
CA PRO A 26 -24.57 7.23 -41.03
C PRO A 26 -24.05 5.79 -41.01
N VAL A 27 -23.13 5.48 -41.92
CA VAL A 27 -22.34 4.26 -41.88
C VAL A 27 -21.53 4.31 -40.59
N VAL A 28 -21.97 3.53 -39.60
CA VAL A 28 -21.20 3.32 -38.37
C VAL A 28 -19.99 2.50 -38.75
N ASN A 29 -18.84 3.18 -38.90
CA ASN A 29 -17.57 2.52 -38.99
C ASN A 29 -17.25 1.95 -37.59
N LYS A 30 -17.67 0.71 -37.35
CA LYS A 30 -17.31 -0.03 -36.14
C LYS A 30 -15.87 -0.45 -36.30
N VAL A 31 -14.98 0.29 -35.63
CA VAL A 31 -13.75 -0.14 -34.94
C VAL A 31 -12.94 1.14 -34.76
N ALA A 32 -13.08 1.77 -33.59
CA ALA A 32 -11.96 2.51 -33.03
C ALA A 32 -11.15 1.46 -32.27
N PRO A 33 -9.96 1.05 -32.75
CA PRO A 33 -9.08 0.26 -31.91
C PRO A 33 -8.51 1.26 -30.92
N PHE A 34 -9.04 1.27 -29.69
CA PHE A 34 -8.32 1.92 -28.61
C PHE A 34 -6.99 1.18 -28.48
N ILE A 35 -5.94 1.77 -29.05
CA ILE A 35 -4.58 1.31 -28.85
C ILE A 35 -4.27 1.66 -27.40
N ILE A 36 -4.30 0.67 -26.53
CA ILE A 36 -3.71 0.80 -25.20
C ILE A 36 -2.21 1.00 -25.47
N PHE A 37 -1.72 2.19 -25.16
CA PHE A 37 -0.29 2.49 -25.24
C PHE A 37 0.44 1.55 -24.28
N GLN A 38 1.14 0.55 -24.83
CA GLN A 38 2.08 -0.24 -24.06
C GLN A 38 3.32 0.61 -23.88
N ASP A 39 3.50 1.10 -22.64
CA ASP A 39 4.72 1.75 -22.24
C ASP A 39 5.89 0.81 -22.55
N PRO A 40 6.94 1.25 -23.27
CA PRO A 40 8.12 0.43 -23.44
C PRO A 40 8.61 0.05 -22.05
N VAL A 41 8.62 -1.24 -21.75
CA VAL A 41 9.10 -1.75 -20.47
C VAL A 41 10.59 -1.47 -20.42
N GLU A 42 10.96 -0.27 -19.99
CA GLU A 42 12.33 0.01 -19.64
C GLU A 42 12.71 -0.99 -18.56
N ILE A 43 13.73 -1.78 -18.89
CA ILE A 43 14.26 -2.84 -18.02
C ILE A 43 14.79 -2.21 -16.73
N TYR A 44 14.99 -0.90 -16.71
CA TYR A 44 15.43 -0.09 -15.58
C TYR A 44 14.33 0.85 -15.09
N CYS A 45 14.27 1.05 -13.78
CA CYS A 45 13.44 2.09 -13.17
C CYS A 45 14.02 3.49 -13.47
N GLN A 46 13.25 4.40 -14.07
CA GLN A 46 13.71 5.77 -14.38
C GLN A 46 14.11 6.59 -13.13
N HIS A 47 13.66 6.20 -11.95
CA HIS A 47 13.97 6.89 -10.70
C HIS A 47 15.27 6.41 -10.03
N CYS A 48 15.65 5.13 -10.19
CA CYS A 48 16.79 4.56 -9.47
C CYS A 48 17.71 3.63 -10.29
N GLY A 49 17.43 3.44 -11.58
CA GLY A 49 18.24 2.60 -12.48
C GLY A 49 18.19 1.10 -12.20
N SER A 50 17.47 0.66 -11.16
CA SER A 50 17.43 -0.75 -10.78
C SER A 50 16.70 -1.59 -11.81
N LEU A 51 17.23 -2.78 -12.09
CA LEU A 51 16.65 -3.73 -13.03
C LEU A 51 15.29 -4.21 -12.50
N ARG A 52 14.25 -4.07 -13.32
CA ARG A 52 12.99 -4.78 -13.15
C ARG A 52 13.27 -6.25 -13.47
N SER A 53 13.37 -7.09 -12.45
CA SER A 53 13.54 -8.53 -12.61
C SER A 53 12.42 -9.10 -13.48
N LYS A 54 12.76 -9.61 -14.67
CA LYS A 54 11.86 -10.42 -15.48
C LYS A 54 11.52 -11.69 -14.69
N SER A 55 10.33 -11.75 -14.10
CA SER A 55 9.72 -13.00 -13.61
C SER A 55 8.87 -13.68 -14.70
N SER A 56 9.24 -13.53 -15.97
CA SER A 56 8.56 -14.18 -17.09
C SER A 56 9.12 -15.58 -17.35
N ALA A 57 8.88 -16.51 -16.43
CA ALA A 57 8.87 -17.95 -16.73
C ALA A 57 8.23 -18.79 -15.61
N ASP A 58 8.48 -18.52 -14.32
CA ASP A 58 8.14 -19.49 -13.25
C ASP A 58 7.14 -19.02 -12.19
N HIS A 59 6.39 -17.94 -12.44
CA HIS A 59 5.32 -17.51 -11.51
C HIS A 59 3.91 -17.39 -12.13
N ILE A 60 3.72 -17.87 -13.36
CA ILE A 60 2.40 -18.06 -13.97
C ILE A 60 1.95 -19.51 -13.68
N SER A 61 1.76 -19.86 -12.41
CA SER A 61 1.14 -21.15 -12.05
C SER A 61 0.39 -21.18 -10.72
N LYS A 62 0.42 -20.11 -9.88
CA LYS A 62 -0.35 -20.10 -8.62
C LYS A 62 -1.02 -18.77 -8.24
N SER A 63 -1.16 -17.84 -9.18
CA SER A 63 -2.04 -16.67 -8.96
C SER A 63 -2.75 -16.28 -10.25
N LEU A 64 -3.34 -17.27 -10.92
CA LEU A 64 -4.64 -17.03 -11.51
C LEU A 64 -5.61 -17.04 -10.31
N LYS A 65 -5.64 -15.95 -9.54
CA LYS A 65 -6.90 -15.56 -8.92
C LYS A 65 -7.79 -15.40 -10.13
N GLU A 66 -8.61 -16.41 -10.35
CA GLU A 66 -9.81 -16.36 -11.15
C GLU A 66 -10.36 -14.96 -10.93
N TYR A 67 -10.11 -14.06 -11.88
CA TYR A 67 -10.95 -12.91 -12.05
C TYR A 67 -12.23 -13.60 -12.48
N LYS A 68 -13.02 -14.00 -11.48
CA LYS A 68 -14.41 -14.29 -11.69
C LYS A 68 -14.88 -12.93 -12.14
N GLU A 69 -14.94 -12.75 -13.46
CA GLU A 69 -15.84 -11.78 -14.05
C GLU A 69 -17.14 -12.09 -13.36
N ILE A 70 -17.44 -11.35 -12.31
CA ILE A 70 -18.79 -11.20 -11.83
C ILE A 70 -19.39 -10.38 -12.97
N ALA A 71 -19.70 -11.06 -14.06
CA ALA A 71 -20.77 -10.69 -14.94
C ALA A 71 -22.01 -10.76 -14.03
N THR A 72 -22.15 -9.73 -13.21
CA THR A 72 -23.38 -9.43 -12.51
C THR A 72 -24.36 -9.34 -13.64
N GLN A 73 -25.24 -10.34 -13.73
CA GLN A 73 -26.38 -10.24 -14.62
C GLN A 73 -27.02 -8.91 -14.28
N VAL A 74 -26.94 -7.96 -15.21
CA VAL A 74 -27.56 -6.67 -15.06
C VAL A 74 -29.04 -7.02 -14.96
N GLU A 75 -29.60 -6.98 -13.74
CA GLU A 75 -31.04 -6.84 -13.58
C GLU A 75 -31.49 -5.75 -14.56
N ASP A 76 -32.70 -5.81 -15.09
CA ASP A 76 -33.23 -4.76 -15.96
C ASP A 76 -33.28 -3.43 -15.18
N VAL A 77 -32.16 -2.73 -15.15
CA VAL A 77 -31.98 -1.45 -14.48
C VAL A 77 -32.45 -0.43 -15.49
N ASP A 78 -33.51 0.29 -15.12
CA ASP A 78 -33.96 1.43 -15.90
C ASP A 78 -32.89 2.53 -15.89
N LEU A 79 -32.00 2.44 -16.89
CA LEU A 79 -30.91 3.39 -17.11
C LEU A 79 -31.45 4.80 -17.36
N SER A 80 -32.67 4.94 -17.88
CA SER A 80 -33.29 6.26 -18.08
C SER A 80 -33.65 6.89 -16.73
N ALA A 81 -34.23 6.12 -15.81
CA ALA A 81 -34.49 6.58 -14.45
C ALA A 81 -33.20 6.84 -13.67
N LEU A 82 -32.12 6.09 -13.91
CA LEU A 82 -30.85 6.32 -13.22
C LEU A 82 -30.09 7.56 -13.73
N LEU A 83 -30.14 7.82 -15.04
CA LEU A 83 -29.30 8.82 -15.71
C LEU A 83 -30.03 10.12 -16.08
N CYS A 84 -31.36 10.10 -16.20
CA CYS A 84 -32.14 11.21 -16.74
C CYS A 84 -33.18 11.77 -15.75
N SER A 85 -33.30 11.20 -14.55
CA SER A 85 -34.19 11.72 -13.51
C SER A 85 -33.46 12.74 -12.62
N GLU A 86 -34.19 13.75 -12.14
CA GLU A 86 -33.67 14.71 -11.16
C GLU A 86 -33.47 14.06 -9.77
N HIS A 87 -34.19 12.97 -9.50
CA HIS A 87 -34.09 12.19 -8.27
C HIS A 87 -33.93 10.69 -8.60
N PRO A 88 -32.74 10.11 -8.36
CA PRO A 88 -32.52 8.68 -8.56
C PRO A 88 -33.51 7.83 -7.77
N PRO A 89 -33.88 6.63 -8.27
CA PRO A 89 -34.80 5.74 -7.57
C PRO A 89 -34.32 5.35 -6.17
N GLU A 90 -35.24 5.12 -5.24
CA GLU A 90 -34.92 4.74 -3.85
C GLU A 90 -34.03 3.48 -3.78
N LYS A 91 -34.32 2.46 -4.61
CA LYS A 91 -33.54 1.21 -4.71
C LYS A 91 -32.05 1.46 -5.03
N TYR A 92 -31.74 2.54 -5.77
CA TYR A 92 -30.35 2.91 -6.05
C TYR A 92 -29.63 3.33 -4.75
N TRP A 93 -30.27 4.17 -3.93
CA TRP A 93 -29.69 4.61 -2.66
C TRP A 93 -29.57 3.48 -1.64
N GLU A 94 -30.57 2.59 -1.59
CA GLU A 94 -30.51 1.36 -0.79
C GLU A 94 -29.29 0.50 -1.18
N THR A 95 -29.08 0.28 -2.49
CA THR A 95 -27.94 -0.49 -3.00
C THR A 95 -26.61 0.15 -2.62
N ILE A 96 -26.47 1.47 -2.81
CA ILE A 96 -25.24 2.20 -2.45
C ILE A 96 -25.01 2.19 -0.94
N ALA A 97 -26.07 2.33 -0.14
CA ALA A 97 -25.97 2.27 1.32
C ALA A 97 -25.47 0.89 1.77
N GLU A 98 -26.01 -0.19 1.20
CA GLU A 98 -25.57 -1.54 1.52
C GLU A 98 -24.13 -1.81 1.06
N GLN A 99 -23.75 -1.37 -0.14
CA GLN A 99 -22.36 -1.47 -0.63
C GLN A 99 -21.39 -0.73 0.30
N ARG A 100 -21.74 0.47 0.74
CA ARG A 100 -20.93 1.24 1.69
C ARG A 100 -20.87 0.57 3.06
N ARG A 101 -21.96 -0.03 3.53
CA ARG A 101 -22.00 -0.77 4.80
C ARG A 101 -21.07 -1.99 4.75
N VAL A 102 -21.09 -2.75 3.66
CA VAL A 102 -20.20 -3.90 3.45
C VAL A 102 -18.74 -3.44 3.38
N ALA A 103 -18.42 -2.45 2.54
CA ALA A 103 -17.06 -1.94 2.41
C ALA A 103 -16.51 -1.38 3.75
N LEU A 104 -17.37 -0.71 4.53
CA LEU A 104 -17.01 -0.24 5.87
C LEU A 104 -16.72 -1.41 6.80
N LYS A 105 -17.55 -2.45 6.79
CA LYS A 105 -17.34 -3.64 7.61
C LYS A 105 -16.00 -4.31 7.27
N GLU A 106 -15.73 -4.53 5.98
CA GLU A 106 -14.48 -5.11 5.52
C GLU A 106 -13.27 -4.28 5.95
N THR A 107 -13.36 -2.95 5.86
CA THR A 107 -12.30 -2.03 6.31
C THR A 107 -12.07 -2.12 7.81
N LEU A 108 -13.14 -2.23 8.61
CA LEU A 108 -13.04 -2.36 10.07
C LEU A 108 -12.44 -3.71 10.48
N ASP A 109 -12.84 -4.79 9.80
CA ASP A 109 -12.32 -6.13 10.02
C ASP A 109 -10.80 -6.17 9.71
N GLU A 110 -10.38 -5.62 8.56
CA GLU A 110 -8.96 -5.49 8.20
C GLU A 110 -8.19 -4.60 9.19
N ASN A 111 -8.76 -3.49 9.63
CA ASN A 111 -8.12 -2.60 10.60
C ASN A 111 -7.86 -3.32 11.93
N MET A 112 -8.81 -4.14 12.39
CA MET A 112 -8.67 -4.94 13.60
C MET A 112 -7.55 -5.98 13.45
N GLU A 113 -7.47 -6.65 12.29
CA GLU A 113 -6.38 -7.60 11.99
C GLU A 113 -5.01 -6.91 12.00
N LEU A 114 -4.91 -5.73 11.37
CA LEU A 114 -3.69 -4.93 11.35
C LEU A 114 -3.28 -4.46 12.74
N CYS A 115 -4.23 -4.00 13.57
CA CYS A 115 -3.95 -3.64 14.96
C CYS A 115 -3.38 -4.83 15.74
N SER A 116 -3.99 -6.01 15.62
CA SER A 116 -3.49 -7.23 16.27
C SER A 116 -2.09 -7.62 15.79
N LEU A 117 -1.81 -7.45 14.49
CA LEU A 117 -0.47 -7.72 13.93
C LEU A 117 0.57 -6.75 14.49
N VAL A 118 0.26 -5.45 14.55
CA VAL A 118 1.15 -4.43 15.12
C VAL A 118 1.46 -4.73 16.59
N GLU A 119 0.46 -5.10 17.39
CA GLU A 119 0.67 -5.52 18.78
C GLU A 119 1.63 -6.71 18.88
N LYS A 120 1.42 -7.77 18.08
CA LYS A 120 2.30 -8.94 18.06
C LYS A 120 3.73 -8.59 17.67
N LEU A 121 3.90 -7.75 16.65
CA LEU A 121 5.23 -7.34 16.19
C LEU A 121 5.95 -6.47 17.22
N ASN A 122 5.23 -5.57 17.90
CA ASN A 122 5.81 -4.77 18.97
C ASN A 122 6.26 -5.63 20.15
N LEU A 123 5.46 -6.62 20.55
CA LEU A 123 5.87 -7.58 21.58
C LEU A 123 7.13 -8.36 21.18
N GLU A 124 7.25 -8.74 19.91
CA GLU A 124 8.43 -9.44 19.43
C GLU A 124 9.66 -8.53 19.38
N ILE A 125 9.50 -7.26 19.01
CA ILE A 125 10.56 -6.25 19.08
C ILE A 125 11.04 -6.09 20.52
N GLU A 126 10.13 -5.97 21.49
CA GLU A 126 10.48 -5.86 22.91
C GLU A 126 11.24 -7.10 23.38
N ARG A 127 10.75 -8.30 23.03
CA ARG A 127 11.40 -9.57 23.36
C ARG A 127 12.81 -9.67 22.79
N LEU A 128 12.99 -9.35 21.51
CA LEU A 128 14.29 -9.38 20.84
C LEU A 128 15.24 -8.31 21.40
N SER A 129 14.72 -7.13 21.72
CA SER A 129 15.51 -6.05 22.33
C SER A 129 16.01 -6.43 23.73
N ALA A 130 15.18 -7.14 24.52
CA ALA A 130 15.60 -7.67 25.81
C ALA A 130 16.72 -8.71 25.67
N ILE A 131 16.62 -9.60 24.67
CA ILE A 131 17.67 -10.59 24.39
C ILE A 131 18.96 -9.91 23.93
N ALA A 132 18.87 -8.92 23.03
CA ALA A 132 20.02 -8.15 22.58
C ALA A 132 20.71 -7.46 23.76
N SER A 133 19.96 -6.79 24.62
CA SER A 133 20.48 -6.17 25.85
C SER A 133 21.16 -7.18 26.77
N HIS A 134 20.57 -8.37 26.96
CA HIS A 134 21.21 -9.44 27.73
C HIS A 134 22.54 -9.91 27.10
N ALA A 135 22.59 -10.04 25.77
CA ALA A 135 23.81 -10.43 25.07
C ALA A 135 24.90 -9.35 25.18
N ASP A 136 24.54 -8.07 25.04
CA ASP A 136 25.46 -6.94 25.20
C ASP A 136 26.02 -6.86 26.63
N ASN A 137 25.15 -7.06 27.63
CA ASN A 137 25.56 -7.13 29.04
C ASN A 137 26.52 -8.31 29.28
N PHE A 138 26.20 -9.48 28.75
CA PHE A 138 27.05 -10.67 28.87
C PHE A 138 28.42 -10.44 28.21
N ALA A 139 28.44 -9.90 27.00
CA ALA A 139 29.69 -9.58 26.30
C ALA A 139 30.52 -8.56 27.09
N SER A 140 29.89 -7.52 27.62
CA SER A 140 30.56 -6.50 28.45
C SER A 140 31.22 -7.11 29.68
N VAL A 141 30.49 -7.94 30.44
CA VAL A 141 31.05 -8.64 31.61
C VAL A 141 32.17 -9.58 31.20
N TYR A 142 32.01 -10.30 30.09
CA TYR A 142 33.06 -11.19 29.59
C TYR A 142 34.35 -10.43 29.28
N TYR A 143 34.28 -9.34 28.50
CA TYR A 143 35.44 -8.51 28.18
C TYR A 143 36.07 -7.89 29.43
N GLU A 144 35.27 -7.43 30.40
CA GLU A 144 35.77 -6.92 31.68
C GLU A 144 36.59 -7.99 32.41
N THR A 145 36.07 -9.22 32.51
CA THR A 145 36.76 -10.33 33.20
C THR A 145 38.04 -10.77 32.49
N VAL A 146 38.04 -10.83 31.15
CA VAL A 146 39.24 -11.14 30.37
C VAL A 146 40.31 -10.07 30.57
N ARG A 147 39.94 -8.78 30.51
CA ARG A 147 40.88 -7.69 30.77
C ARG A 147 41.46 -7.71 32.18
N MET A 148 40.64 -8.02 33.18
CA MET A 148 41.12 -8.16 34.58
C MET A 148 42.09 -9.34 34.74
N GLN A 149 41.87 -10.46 34.05
CA GLN A 149 42.78 -11.60 34.06
C GLN A 149 44.14 -11.28 33.43
N GLU A 150 44.14 -10.58 32.28
CA GLU A 150 45.36 -10.13 31.62
C GLU A 150 46.16 -9.16 32.50
N ALA A 151 45.48 -8.21 33.17
CA ALA A 151 46.12 -7.28 34.10
C ALA A 151 46.76 -7.99 35.31
N ASN A 152 46.06 -8.97 35.90
CA ASN A 152 46.58 -9.74 37.03
C ASN A 152 47.76 -10.65 36.63
N SER A 153 47.75 -11.23 35.43
CA SER A 153 48.86 -12.05 34.92
C SER A 153 50.14 -11.23 34.69
N ASN A 154 50.01 -10.00 34.19
CA ASN A 154 51.12 -9.07 33.97
C ASN A 154 51.76 -8.54 35.27
N GLN A 155 51.05 -8.57 36.40
CA GLN A 155 51.58 -8.16 37.71
C GLN A 155 52.30 -9.29 38.45
N ALA A 156 51.91 -10.55 38.19
CA ALA A 156 52.59 -11.73 38.70
C ALA A 156 53.98 -11.93 38.07
N THR A 157 54.15 -11.65 36.78
CA THR A 157 55.45 -11.76 36.09
C THR A 157 56.43 -10.65 36.46
N ARG A 158 55.94 -9.41 36.67
CA ARG A 158 56.78 -8.26 37.04
C ARG A 158 57.33 -8.31 38.47
N SER A 159 56.70 -9.08 39.36
CA SER A 159 57.13 -9.25 40.75
C SER A 159 58.23 -10.31 40.91
N GLN A 160 58.44 -11.20 39.93
CA GLN A 160 59.51 -12.20 39.97
C GLN A 160 60.86 -11.67 39.47
N ASP A 161 60.87 -10.69 38.55
CA ASP A 161 62.11 -10.08 38.06
C ASP A 161 62.76 -9.13 39.10
N SER A 162 61.97 -8.54 40.01
CA SER A 162 62.50 -7.68 41.09
C SER A 162 63.26 -8.47 42.17
N SER A 163 63.07 -9.79 42.26
CA SER A 163 63.69 -10.62 43.31
C SER A 163 65.02 -11.28 42.89
N CYS A 164 65.41 -11.24 41.62
CA CYS A 164 66.66 -11.86 41.15
C CYS A 164 67.84 -10.87 40.97
N GLU A 165 67.59 -9.54 41.01
CA GLU A 165 68.62 -8.53 40.69
C GLU A 165 69.37 -7.96 41.91
N LEU A 166 69.19 -8.53 43.12
CA LEU A 166 69.81 -8.02 44.36
C LEU A 166 70.96 -8.87 44.93
N ASN A 167 71.38 -9.95 44.26
CA ASN A 167 72.47 -10.83 44.74
C ASN A 167 73.76 -10.79 43.90
N ARG A 168 73.96 -9.81 43.00
CA ARG A 168 75.17 -9.70 42.15
C ARG A 168 76.17 -8.60 42.57
N ILE A 169 76.00 -7.95 43.73
CA ILE A 169 76.90 -6.85 44.16
C ILE A 169 77.51 -7.10 45.55
N GLN A 170 77.81 -8.36 45.89
CA GLN A 170 78.63 -8.68 47.08
C GLN A 170 79.57 -9.87 46.79
N SER A 171 80.43 -9.76 45.77
CA SER A 171 81.57 -10.66 45.57
C SER A 171 82.57 -10.04 44.59
N THR A 172 83.25 -8.99 45.03
CA THR A 172 84.52 -8.51 44.47
C THR A 172 85.37 -7.96 45.59
#